data_AF-A0A967QMU7-F1
#
_entry.id   AF-A0A967QMU7-F1
#
_cell.length_a   1.000
_cell.length_b   1.000
_cell.length_c   1.000
_cell.angle_alpha   90.00
_cell.angle_beta   90.00
_cell.angle_gamma   90.00
#
_symmetry.space_group_name_H-M   'P 1'
#
loop_
_entity.id
_entity.type
_entity.pdbx_description
1 polymer ?
#
loop_
_entity_poly.entity_id
_entity_poly.type
_entity_poly.pdbx_seq_one_letter_code
_entity_poly.pdbx_strand_id
1 'polypeptide(L)' 'MDLDQRALATAARQGGWITRVQARQLGFSPSAISRRVGSGRWVSARSAYRLIEMTQPEQLVRAASAVLPDAV' A
#
# COMPACT_ATOMS: atom_id res chain seq x y z
N MET A 1 -16.35 1.92 -9.77
CA MET A 1 -15.52 1.12 -8.84
C MET A 1 -14.70 2.11 -8.00
N ASP A 2 -14.84 2.08 -6.69
CA ASP A 2 -14.25 3.07 -5.78
C ASP A 2 -12.71 2.97 -5.74
N LEU A 3 -12.01 4.12 -5.68
CA LEU A 3 -10.54 4.14 -5.69
C LEU A 3 -9.94 3.42 -4.48
N ASP A 4 -10.57 3.54 -3.30
CA ASP A 4 -10.11 2.84 -2.11
C ASP A 4 -10.28 1.31 -2.27
N GLN A 5 -11.36 0.85 -2.91
CA GLN A 5 -11.54 -0.58 -3.19
C GLN A 5 -10.45 -1.15 -4.09
N ARG A 6 -10.04 -0.41 -5.14
CA ARG A 6 -8.91 -0.81 -6.00
C ARG A 6 -7.59 -0.81 -5.25
N ALA A 7 -7.38 0.14 -4.35
CA ALA A 7 -6.20 0.21 -3.50
C ALA A 7 -6.12 -0.99 -2.55
N LEU A 8 -7.22 -1.31 -1.87
CA LEU A 8 -7.33 -2.46 -0.97
C LEU A 8 -7.12 -3.78 -1.72
N ALA A 9 -7.71 -3.94 -2.90
CA ALA A 9 -7.51 -5.14 -3.73
C ALA A 9 -6.06 -5.29 -4.22
N THR A 10 -5.35 -4.18 -4.44
CA THR A 10 -3.92 -4.20 -4.79
C THR A 10 -3.07 -4.55 -3.57
N ALA A 11 -3.33 -3.89 -2.43
CA ALA A 11 -2.66 -4.16 -1.17
C ALA A 11 -2.82 -5.63 -0.74
N ALA A 12 -4.04 -6.17 -0.80
CA ALA A 12 -4.33 -7.56 -0.40
C ALA A 12 -3.50 -8.58 -1.21
N ARG A 13 -3.28 -8.33 -2.50
CA ARG A 13 -2.42 -9.18 -3.35
C ARG A 13 -0.93 -9.06 -3.01
N GLN A 14 -0.52 -7.96 -2.39
CA GLN A 14 0.86 -7.58 -2.11
C GLN A 14 1.20 -7.63 -0.62
N GLY A 15 0.44 -8.36 0.21
CA GLY A 15 0.76 -8.47 1.64
C GLY A 15 0.37 -7.25 2.49
N GLY A 16 -0.58 -6.45 2.03
CA GLY A 16 -1.19 -5.34 2.78
C GLY A 16 -0.60 -3.95 2.48
N TRP A 17 0.31 -3.87 1.51
CA TRP A 17 1.05 -2.63 1.19
C TRP A 17 0.87 -2.22 -0.27
N ILE A 18 1.00 -0.92 -0.52
CA ILE A 18 1.18 -0.36 -1.87
C ILE A 18 2.26 0.71 -1.85
N THR A 19 2.96 0.89 -2.96
CA THR A 19 3.94 1.96 -3.13
C THR A 19 3.27 3.29 -3.48
N ARG A 20 4.00 4.40 -3.31
CA ARG A 20 3.55 5.72 -3.80
C ARG A 20 3.29 5.72 -5.31
N VAL A 21 4.09 4.99 -6.09
CA VAL A 21 3.91 4.90 -7.55
C VAL A 21 2.59 4.20 -7.87
N GLN A 22 2.31 3.06 -7.22
CA GLN A 22 1.05 2.33 -7.40
C GLN A 22 -0.16 3.16 -6.98
N ALA A 23 -0.09 3.87 -5.85
CA ALA A 23 -1.16 4.78 -5.44
C ALA A 23 -1.43 5.85 -6.52
N ARG A 24 -0.40 6.44 -7.12
CA ARG A 24 -0.58 7.41 -8.22
C ARG A 24 -1.15 6.76 -9.49
N GLN A 25 -0.69 5.57 -9.86
CA GLN A 25 -1.22 4.80 -11.00
C GLN A 25 -2.70 4.39 -10.81
N LEU A 26 -3.12 4.16 -9.57
CA LEU A 26 -4.52 3.90 -9.24
C LEU A 26 -5.40 5.15 -9.36
N GLY A 27 -4.81 6.34 -9.39
CA GLY A 27 -5.51 7.62 -9.55
C GLY A 27 -5.52 8.51 -8.30
N PHE A 28 -4.77 8.17 -7.25
CA PHE A 28 -4.69 9.04 -6.07
C PHE A 28 -3.80 10.26 -6.33
N SER A 29 -4.34 11.44 -6.02
CA SER A 29 -3.54 12.67 -5.94
C SER A 29 -2.66 12.68 -4.67
N PRO A 30 -1.55 13.43 -4.65
CA PRO A 30 -0.71 13.56 -3.45
C PRO A 30 -1.51 14.00 -2.22
N SER A 31 -2.42 14.95 -2.37
CA SER A 31 -3.28 15.43 -1.27
C SER A 31 -4.26 14.35 -0.80
N ALA A 32 -4.77 13.51 -1.69
CA ALA A 32 -5.64 12.39 -1.34
C ALA A 32 -4.89 11.29 -0.55
N ILE A 33 -3.61 11.06 -0.87
CA ILE A 33 -2.72 10.17 -0.10
C ILE A 33 -2.45 10.79 1.27
N SER A 34 -2.01 12.05 1.32
CA SER A 34 -1.71 12.75 2.58
C SER A 34 -2.92 12.79 3.51
N ARG A 35 -4.14 13.00 2.99
CA ARG A 35 -5.37 12.96 3.80
C ARG A 35 -5.59 11.60 4.45
N ARG A 36 -5.34 10.50 3.72
CA ARG A 36 -5.51 9.13 4.24
C ARG A 36 -4.45 8.75 5.25
N VAL A 37 -3.22 9.24 5.06
CA VAL A 37 -2.15 9.09 6.05
C VAL A 37 -2.45 9.91 7.30
N GLY A 38 -2.83 11.18 7.14
CA GLY A 38 -3.17 12.07 8.25
C GLY A 38 -4.40 11.61 9.04
N SER A 39 -5.35 10.93 8.39
CA SER A 39 -6.51 10.33 9.08
C SER A 39 -6.20 8.96 9.72
N GLY A 40 -4.97 8.46 9.62
CA GLY A 40 -4.59 7.12 10.11
C GLY A 40 -5.13 5.95 9.31
N ARG A 41 -5.83 6.19 8.18
CA ARG A 41 -6.39 5.13 7.34
C ARG A 41 -5.27 4.34 6.64
N TRP A 42 -4.20 5.03 6.28
CA TRP A 42 -2.99 4.43 5.70
C TRP A 42 -1.81 4.71 6.64
N VAL A 43 -0.95 3.71 6.86
CA VAL A 43 0.29 3.90 7.64
C VAL A 43 1.46 4.05 6.68
N SER A 44 2.20 5.15 6.78
CA SER A 44 3.37 5.41 5.92
C SER A 44 4.61 4.70 6.47
N ALA A 45 5.34 3.97 5.61
CA ALA A 45 6.67 3.44 5.93
C ALA A 45 7.62 3.57 4.73
N ARG A 46 8.72 4.32 4.91
CA ARG A 46 9.69 4.68 3.84
C ARG A 46 9.00 5.20 2.57
N SER A 47 8.76 4.31 1.61
CA SER A 47 8.27 4.62 0.26
C SER A 47 6.95 3.91 -0.07
N ALA A 48 6.35 3.26 0.93
CA ALA A 48 5.12 2.50 0.81
C ALA A 48 4.11 2.89 1.89
N TYR A 49 2.87 2.46 1.68
CA TYR A 49 1.72 2.70 2.52
C TYR A 49 1.08 1.36 2.88
N ARG A 50 0.92 1.10 4.17
CA ARG A 50 0.16 -0.03 4.68
C ARG A 50 -1.30 0.34 4.70
N LEU A 51 -2.11 -0.46 4.03
CA LEU A 51 -3.55 -0.31 3.95
C LEU A 51 -4.27 -1.40 4.76
N ILE A 52 -3.64 -2.56 4.89
CA ILE A 52 -4.16 -3.71 5.61
C ILE A 52 -3.05 -4.18 6.54
N GLU A 53 -3.36 -4.36 7.82
CA GLU A 53 -2.44 -5.01 8.74
C GLU A 53 -2.46 -6.50 8.49
N MET A 54 -1.30 -7.04 8.14
CA MET A 54 -1.10 -8.47 7.90
C MET A 54 -0.15 -9.01 8.95
N THR A 55 -0.62 -10.00 9.71
CA THR A 55 0.10 -10.60 10.85
C THR A 55 0.75 -11.93 10.49
N GLN A 56 0.43 -12.49 9.31
CA GLN A 56 0.96 -13.76 8.84
C GLN A 56 2.34 -13.57 8.18
N PRO A 57 3.36 -14.36 8.54
CA PRO A 57 4.74 -14.17 8.06
C PRO A 57 4.89 -14.28 6.54
N GLU A 58 4.14 -15.15 5.87
CA GLU A 58 4.14 -15.27 4.41
C GLU A 58 3.61 -14.01 3.70
N GLN A 59 2.70 -13.27 4.34
CA GLN A 59 2.18 -12.01 3.82
C GLN A 59 3.22 -10.90 3.97
N LEU A 60 4.01 -10.93 5.05
CA LEU A 60 5.12 -10.00 5.25
C LEU A 60 6.23 -10.19 4.21
N VAL A 61 6.55 -11.43 3.81
CA VAL A 61 7.52 -11.71 2.74
C VAL A 61 7.01 -11.19 1.38
N ARG A 62 5.71 -11.38 1.07
CA ARG A 62 5.09 -10.81 -0.13
C ARG A 62 5.12 -9.28 -0.13
N ALA A 63 4.88 -8.66 1.03
CA ALA A 63 4.98 -7.22 1.19
C ALA A 63 6.40 -6.71 0.95
N ALA A 64 7.40 -7.36 1.54
CA ALA A 64 8.80 -7.01 1.34
C ALA A 64 9.19 -7.08 -0.14
N SER A 65 8.79 -8.16 -0.83
CA SER A 65 9.08 -8.35 -2.27
C SER A 65 8.35 -7.34 -3.16
N ALA A 66 7.10 -6.98 -2.81
CA ALA A 66 6.31 -6.00 -3.58
C ALA A 66 6.77 -4.55 -3.37
N VAL A 67 7.34 -4.24 -2.19
CA VAL A 67 7.86 -2.91 -1.84
C VAL A 67 9.31 -2.73 -2.28
N LEU A 68 10.09 -3.82 -2.33
CA LEU A 68 11.50 -3.85 -2.72
C LEU A 68 11.69 -4.84 -3.89
N PRO A 69 11.36 -4.44 -5.14
CA PRO A 69 11.47 -5.32 -6.29
C PRO A 69 12.90 -5.79 -6.60
N ASP A 70 13.94 -5.16 -6.02
CA ASP A 70 15.37 -5.50 -6.18
C ASP A 70 16.00 -6.12 -4.92
N ALA A 71 15.22 -6.67 -3.99
CA ALA A 71 15.76 -7.25 -2.74
C ALA A 71 16.31 -8.70 -2.87
N VAL A 72 16.55 -9.20 -4.08
CA VAL A 72 17.10 -10.55 -4.33
C VAL A 72 18.34 -10.45 -5.20
#